data_AF-A0A3N5QX50-F1
#
_entry.id   AF-A0A3N5QX50-F1
#
_cell.length_a   1.000
_cell.length_b   1.000
_cell.length_c   1.000
_cell.angle_alpha   90.00
_cell.angle_beta   90.00
_cell.angle_gamma   90.00
#
_symmetry.space_group_name_H-M   'P 1'
#
loop_
_entity.id
_entity.type
_entity.pdbx_description
1 polymer ?
#
loop_
_entity_poly.entity_id
_entity_poly.type
_entity_poly.pdbx_seq_one_letter_code
_entity_poly.pdbx_strand_id
1 'polypeptide(L)'
;MKLTKGYIQVYTGNGKGKTTAAIGQAVRAAGAGLKSFIIQFMKEYPYSEIISLKELGKWITVEQYGKDDFVYKAKMPGNADLETAKKALKRAEEIMLNEEYDILILDEII
;
A
#
# COMPACT_ATOMS: atom_id res chain seq x y z
N MET A 1 10.03 19.75 -1.89
CA MET A 1 9.44 20.29 -0.64
C MET A 1 9.46 19.14 0.35
N LYS A 2 10.05 19.26 1.55
CA LYS A 2 10.12 18.15 2.52
C LYS A 2 9.00 18.33 3.54
N LEU A 3 8.21 17.29 3.81
CA LEU A 3 7.16 17.34 4.82
C LEU A 3 7.79 17.55 6.21
N THR A 4 7.32 18.54 6.96
CA THR A 4 7.92 18.91 8.26
C THR A 4 7.34 18.15 9.45
N LYS A 5 6.19 17.50 9.25
CA LYS A 5 5.50 16.72 10.29
C LYS A 5 4.78 15.53 9.67
N GLY A 6 5.04 14.34 10.22
CA GLY A 6 4.35 13.11 9.87
C GLY A 6 3.01 12.97 10.59
N TYR A 7 2.02 12.39 9.90
CA TYR A 7 0.72 12.02 10.46
C TYR A 7 0.39 10.58 10.08
N ILE A 8 -0.34 9.88 10.94
CA ILE A 8 -0.90 8.55 10.66
C ILE A 8 -2.39 8.72 10.35
N GLN A 9 -2.82 8.17 9.22
CA GLN A 9 -4.23 8.15 8.82
C GLN A 9 -4.70 6.70 8.77
N VAL A 10 -5.82 6.41 9.41
CA VAL A 10 -6.43 5.07 9.42
C VAL A 10 -7.79 5.15 8.75
N TYR A 11 -7.90 4.51 7.58
CA TYR A 11 -9.18 4.33 6.89
C TYR A 11 -9.74 2.95 7.24
N THR A 12 -10.78 2.91 8.06
CA THR A 12 -11.42 1.65 8.52
C THR A 12 -12.94 1.72 8.35
N GLY A 13 -13.62 0.61 8.62
CA GLY A 13 -15.07 0.43 8.49
C GLY A 13 -15.49 -0.36 7.26
N ASN A 14 -16.76 -0.76 7.22
CA ASN A 14 -17.32 -1.66 6.20
C ASN A 14 -17.68 -0.97 4.89
N GLY A 15 -17.61 0.37 4.84
CA GLY A 15 -17.87 1.15 3.65
C GLY A 15 -16.82 0.91 2.55
N LYS A 16 -17.27 1.01 1.29
CA LYS A 16 -16.38 1.09 0.13
C LYS A 16 -15.65 2.44 0.13
N GLY A 17 -14.38 2.44 -0.28
CA GLY A 17 -13.63 3.67 -0.54
C GLY A 17 -12.33 3.85 0.25
N LYS A 18 -11.99 2.94 1.18
CA LYS A 18 -10.74 3.00 1.96
C LYS A 18 -9.49 3.02 1.07
N THR A 19 -9.34 1.99 0.24
CA THR A 19 -8.24 1.90 -0.74
C THR A 19 -8.27 3.05 -1.73
N THR A 20 -9.46 3.43 -2.23
CA THR A 20 -9.59 4.55 -3.18
C THR A 20 -9.17 5.89 -2.56
N ALA A 21 -9.49 6.14 -1.29
CA ALA A 21 -9.06 7.34 -0.58
C ALA A 21 -7.54 7.36 -0.39
N ALA A 22 -6.94 6.22 -0.04
CA ALA A 22 -5.49 6.08 0.07
C ALA A 22 -4.78 6.33 -1.28
N ILE A 23 -5.26 5.71 -2.36
CA ILE A 23 -4.73 5.93 -3.72
C ILE A 23 -4.90 7.40 -4.15
N GLY A 24 -6.05 8.00 -3.87
CA GLY A 24 -6.29 9.42 -4.16
C GLY A 24 -5.29 10.35 -3.46
N GLN A 25 -4.87 10.01 -2.23
CA GLN A 25 -3.82 10.74 -1.52
C GLN A 25 -2.46 10.61 -2.22
N ALA A 26 -2.08 9.41 -2.66
CA ALA A 26 -0.84 9.20 -3.41
C ALA A 26 -0.82 9.96 -4.74
N VAL A 27 -1.94 9.95 -5.49
CA VAL A 27 -2.08 10.70 -6.74
C VAL A 27 -1.98 12.21 -6.50
N ARG A 28 -2.63 12.73 -5.44
CA ARG A 28 -2.50 14.15 -5.06
C ARG A 28 -1.05 14.50 -4.72
N ALA A 29 -0.37 13.64 -3.97
CA ALA A 29 1.03 13.83 -3.59
C ALA A 29 1.97 13.85 -4.80
N ALA A 30 1.76 12.95 -5.76
CA ALA A 30 2.49 12.93 -7.03
C ALA A 30 2.33 14.25 -7.80
N GLY A 31 1.11 14.82 -7.84
CA GLY A 31 0.86 16.13 -8.43
C GLY A 31 1.60 17.28 -7.74
N ALA A 32 1.97 17.12 -6.47
CA ALA A 32 2.79 18.06 -5.70
C ALA A 32 4.31 17.76 -5.77
N GLY A 33 4.71 16.75 -6.56
CA GLY A 33 6.11 16.33 -6.67
C GLY A 33 6.64 15.57 -5.45
N LEU A 34 5.74 14.95 -4.67
CA LEU A 34 6.08 14.09 -3.54
C LEU A 34 6.05 12.61 -3.97
N LYS A 35 6.87 11.79 -3.32
CA LYS A 35 6.96 10.35 -3.60
C LYS A 35 6.10 9.54 -2.62
N SER A 36 5.34 8.60 -3.14
CA SER A 36 4.50 7.67 -2.36
C SER A 36 4.94 6.23 -2.59
N PHE A 37 4.95 5.44 -1.52
CA PHE A 37 5.15 4.00 -1.57
C PHE A 37 3.89 3.30 -1.07
N ILE A 38 3.37 2.36 -1.85
CA ILE A 38 2.14 1.62 -1.54
C ILE A 38 2.49 0.15 -1.38
N ILE A 39 2.24 -0.39 -0.20
CA ILE A 39 2.25 -1.83 0.06
C ILE A 39 0.80 -2.29 0.12
N GLN A 40 0.46 -3.25 -0.74
CA GLN A 40 -0.84 -3.91 -0.73
C GLN A 40 -0.71 -5.30 -0.14
N PHE A 41 -1.37 -5.52 1.01
CA PHE A 41 -1.45 -6.82 1.64
C PHE A 41 -2.60 -7.64 1.05
N MET A 42 -2.46 -8.96 1.07
CA MET A 42 -3.46 -9.92 0.57
C MET A 42 -3.91 -9.67 -0.88
N LYS A 43 -3.01 -9.14 -1.74
CA LYS A 43 -3.31 -8.83 -3.14
C LYS A 43 -2.27 -9.44 -4.08
N GLU A 44 -2.70 -10.16 -5.12
CA GLU A 44 -1.84 -10.68 -6.20
C GLU A 44 -2.35 -10.32 -7.61
N TYR A 45 -3.56 -9.78 -7.73
CA TYR A 45 -4.17 -9.50 -9.03
C TYR A 45 -3.66 -8.18 -9.66
N PRO A 46 -3.57 -8.07 -11.00
CA PRO A 46 -3.31 -6.81 -11.69
C PRO A 46 -4.55 -5.91 -11.65
N TYR A 47 -4.86 -5.34 -10.49
CA TYR A 47 -5.96 -4.39 -10.31
C TYR A 47 -5.80 -3.20 -11.26
N SER A 48 -6.93 -2.70 -11.78
CA SER A 48 -6.96 -1.59 -12.74
C SER A 48 -6.22 -0.36 -12.25
N GLU A 49 -6.32 -0.06 -10.96
CA GLU A 49 -5.64 1.07 -10.33
C GLU A 49 -4.12 0.92 -10.43
N ILE A 50 -3.57 -0.29 -10.32
CA ILE A 50 -2.13 -0.54 -10.43
C ILE A 50 -1.65 -0.24 -11.85
N ILE A 51 -2.44 -0.60 -12.85
CA ILE A 51 -2.13 -0.30 -14.26
C ILE A 51 -2.04 1.21 -14.44
N SER A 52 -3.01 1.99 -13.94
CA SER A 52 -2.97 3.45 -14.02
C SER A 52 -1.83 4.06 -13.19
N LEU A 53 -1.52 3.51 -12.01
CA LEU A 53 -0.46 4.02 -11.16
C LEU A 53 0.94 3.83 -11.75
N LYS A 54 1.15 2.84 -12.63
CA LYS A 54 2.42 2.67 -13.36
C LYS A 54 2.79 3.88 -14.22
N GLU A 55 1.80 4.58 -14.78
CA GLU A 55 2.02 5.83 -15.53
C GLU A 55 2.57 6.95 -14.62
N LEU A 56 2.35 6.85 -13.31
CA LEU A 56 2.88 7.74 -12.28
C LEU A 56 4.14 7.17 -11.59
N GLY A 57 4.80 6.16 -12.19
CA GLY A 57 5.91 5.41 -11.59
C GLY A 57 7.13 6.24 -11.17
N LYS A 58 7.26 7.47 -11.68
CA LYS A 58 8.26 8.44 -11.18
C LYS A 58 8.01 8.84 -9.71
N TRP A 59 6.75 8.85 -9.30
CA TRP A 59 6.29 9.36 -8.01
C TRP A 59 5.67 8.28 -7.13
N ILE A 60 5.10 7.24 -7.73
CA ILE A 60 4.34 6.22 -7.01
C ILE A 60 4.96 4.85 -7.28
N THR A 61 5.42 4.21 -6.21
CA THR A 61 5.87 2.81 -6.23
C THR A 61 4.80 1.94 -5.57
N VAL A 62 4.46 0.81 -6.18
CA VAL A 62 3.48 -0.15 -5.64
C VAL A 62 4.12 -1.52 -5.54
N GLU A 63 4.06 -2.13 -4.37
CA GLU A 63 4.45 -3.53 -4.12
C GLU A 63 3.25 -4.31 -3.57
N GLN A 64 3.00 -5.49 -4.12
CA GLN A 64 1.90 -6.37 -3.74
C GLN A 64 2.42 -7.61 -3.02
N TYR A 65 1.77 -7.99 -1.93
CA TYR A 65 2.16 -9.10 -1.08
C TYR A 65 0.96 -9.97 -0.72
N GLY A 66 1.11 -11.28 -0.94
CA GLY A 66 0.13 -12.28 -0.56
C GLY A 66 -0.80 -12.61 -1.71
N LYS A 67 -1.69 -13.59 -1.50
CA LYS A 67 -2.65 -14.05 -2.51
C LYS A 67 -4.05 -13.58 -2.18
N ASP A 68 -4.84 -13.29 -3.22
CA ASP A 68 -6.27 -13.03 -3.10
C ASP A 68 -7.05 -14.25 -2.54
N ASP A 69 -6.47 -15.44 -2.69
CA ASP A 69 -7.04 -16.73 -2.32
C ASP A 69 -7.56 -16.81 -0.87
N PHE A 70 -6.96 -16.06 0.06
CA PHE A 70 -7.40 -16.03 1.46
C PHE A 70 -8.81 -15.45 1.60
N VAL A 71 -9.12 -14.38 0.86
CA VAL A 71 -10.41 -13.69 0.91
C VAL A 71 -11.54 -14.59 0.38
N TYR A 72 -11.26 -15.42 -0.62
CA TYR A 72 -12.25 -16.26 -1.28
C TYR A 72 -12.43 -17.66 -0.64
N LYS A 73 -11.41 -18.20 0.03
CA LYS A 73 -11.43 -19.60 0.50
C LYS A 73 -12.01 -19.80 1.90
N ALA A 74 -12.30 -18.73 2.65
CA ALA A 74 -12.79 -18.79 4.04
C ALA A 74 -11.99 -19.80 4.92
N LYS A 75 -10.69 -19.92 4.65
CA LYS A 75 -9.76 -20.80 5.35
C LYS A 75 -8.78 -19.94 6.12
N MET A 76 -8.34 -20.43 7.28
CA MET A 76 -7.28 -19.77 8.04
C MET A 76 -6.00 -19.62 7.19
N PRO A 77 -5.23 -18.53 7.38
CA PRO A 77 -4.02 -18.31 6.59
C PRO A 77 -2.99 -19.39 6.90
N GLY A 78 -2.34 -19.90 5.86
CA GLY A 78 -1.27 -20.88 6.00
C GLY A 78 0.04 -20.23 6.39
N ASN A 79 1.06 -21.05 6.68
CA ASN A 79 2.41 -20.55 6.98
C ASN A 79 2.97 -19.67 5.85
N ALA A 80 2.68 -19.96 4.59
CA ALA A 80 3.13 -19.15 3.45
C ALA A 80 2.52 -17.73 3.45
N ASP A 81 1.25 -17.60 3.83
CA ASP A 81 0.56 -16.31 3.93
C ASP A 81 1.16 -15.47 5.07
N LEU A 82 1.39 -16.11 6.23
CA LEU A 82 2.04 -15.48 7.38
C LEU A 82 3.46 -14.99 7.04
N GLU A 83 4.27 -15.81 6.36
CA GLU A 83 5.61 -15.41 5.94
C GLU A 83 5.57 -14.25 4.94
N THR A 84 4.56 -14.21 4.07
CA THR A 84 4.41 -13.11 3.11
C THR A 84 4.00 -11.81 3.81
N ALA A 85 3.09 -11.88 4.78
CA ALA A 85 2.73 -10.73 5.61
C ALA A 85 3.91 -10.20 6.43
N LYS A 86 4.72 -11.08 7.03
CA LYS A 86 5.95 -10.69 7.74
C LYS A 86 6.96 -9.99 6.82
N LYS A 87 7.13 -10.48 5.58
CA LYS A 87 8.00 -9.83 4.58
C LYS A 87 7.49 -8.44 4.23
N ALA A 88 6.18 -8.29 4.03
CA ALA A 88 5.55 -6.99 3.75
C ALA A 88 5.73 -6.01 4.91
N LEU A 89 5.57 -6.47 6.16
CA LEU A 89 5.82 -5.63 7.34
C LEU A 89 7.27 -5.20 7.47
N LYS A 90 8.22 -6.12 7.25
CA LYS A 90 9.65 -5.78 7.23
C LYS A 90 9.96 -4.77 6.13
N ARG A 91 9.36 -4.93 4.95
CA ARG A 91 9.50 -3.96 3.85
C ARG A 91 8.96 -2.59 4.24
N ALA A 92 7.79 -2.53 4.87
CA ALA A 92 7.21 -1.28 5.36
C ALA A 92 8.15 -0.55 6.32
N GLU A 93 8.77 -1.29 7.25
CA GLU A 93 9.76 -0.75 8.19
C GLU A 93 10.99 -0.18 7.46
N GLU A 94 11.55 -0.91 6.50
CA GLU A 94 12.68 -0.45 5.68
C GLU A 94 12.35 0.85 4.92
N ILE A 95 11.18 0.92 4.29
CA ILE A 95 10.71 2.11 3.56
C ILE A 95 10.46 3.29 4.50
N MET A 96 9.88 3.03 5.68
CA MET A 96 9.65 4.07 6.68
C MET A 96 10.96 4.72 7.15
N LEU A 97 12.05 3.95 7.21
CA LEU A 97 13.34 4.40 7.72
C LEU A 97 14.27 5.01 6.66
N ASN A 98 14.04 4.78 5.36
CA ASN A 98 14.99 5.16 4.31
C ASN A 98 14.88 6.61 3.79
N GLU A 99 13.91 7.39 4.28
CA GLU A 99 13.61 8.78 3.88
C GLU A 99 13.45 9.03 2.35
N GLU A 100 13.27 7.98 1.53
CA GLU A 100 13.13 8.11 0.07
C GLU A 100 11.71 8.55 -0.34
N TYR A 101 10.73 8.24 0.50
CA TYR A 101 9.31 8.47 0.24
C TYR A 101 8.72 9.44 1.27
N ASP A 102 7.85 10.33 0.79
CA ASP A 102 7.13 11.28 1.63
C ASP A 102 5.87 10.66 2.26
N ILE A 103 5.30 9.65 1.60
CA ILE A 103 4.07 8.96 2.04
C ILE A 103 4.27 7.45 1.93
N LEU A 104 3.97 6.72 3.00
CA LEU A 104 3.85 5.27 3.02
C LEU A 104 2.38 4.88 3.22
N ILE A 105 1.85 4.06 2.33
CA ILE A 105 0.50 3.51 2.38
C ILE A 105 0.59 2.01 2.61
N LEU A 106 -0.13 1.53 3.63
CA LEU A 106 -0.27 0.13 3.98
C LEU A 106 -1.74 -0.27 3.79
N ASP A 107 -2.07 -0.74 2.58
CA ASP A 107 -3.43 -1.07 2.16
C ASP A 107 -3.77 -2.52 2.56
N GLU A 108 -4.93 -2.73 3.18
CA GLU A 108 -5.38 -4.01 3.77
C GLU A 108 -4.47 -4.58 4.88
N ILE A 109 -3.82 -3.71 5.67
CA ILE A 109 -2.98 -4.11 6.81
C ILE A 109 -3.77 -4.56 8.06
N ILE A 110 -5.05 -4.20 8.15
CA ILE A 110 -5.94 -4.46 9.31
C ILE A 110 -7.01 -5.48 8.93
#